data_AF-A0A2H0G823-F1
#
_entry.id   AF-A0A2H0G823-F1
#
_cell.length_a   1.000
_cell.length_b   1.000
_cell.length_c   1.000
_cell.angle_alpha   90.00
_cell.angle_beta   90.00
_cell.angle_gamma   90.00
#
_symmetry.space_group_name_H-M   'P 1'
#
loop_
_entity.id
_entity.type
_entity.pdbx_description
1 polymer ?
#
loop_
_entity_poly.entity_id
_entity_poly.type
_entity_poly.pdbx_seq_one_letter_code
_entity_poly.pdbx_strand_id
1 'polypeptide(L)'
;MFLLPAKVPHSPVRSEGSIGLVIERVRKGTDYTDGLMWFCEKCNNKLYEKYFPLTNIENDFLPVFELYYNSEEIRTCKKCGYTMETDARFTN
;
A
#
# COMPACT_ATOMS: atom_id res chain seq x y z
N MET A 1 -16.09 -12.19 -12.52
CA MET A 1 -15.36 -12.60 -11.29
C MET A 1 -13.88 -12.66 -11.62
N PHE A 2 -13.01 -12.34 -10.67
CA PHE A 2 -11.55 -12.30 -10.84
C PHE A 2 -10.88 -12.97 -9.64
N LEU A 3 -9.85 -13.78 -9.88
CA LEU A 3 -9.02 -14.38 -8.85
C LEU A 3 -7.61 -13.81 -8.98
N LEU A 4 -7.16 -13.09 -7.95
CA LEU A 4 -5.83 -12.52 -7.92
C LEU A 4 -4.83 -13.56 -7.38
N PRO A 5 -3.78 -13.93 -8.13
CA PRO A 5 -2.74 -14.81 -7.63
C PRO A 5 -2.00 -14.19 -6.43
N ALA A 6 -1.47 -15.05 -5.55
CA ALA A 6 -0.70 -14.60 -4.40
C ALA A 6 0.53 -13.78 -4.83
N LYS A 7 0.88 -12.78 -4.01
CA LYS A 7 2.06 -11.90 -4.18
C LYS A 7 2.05 -11.03 -5.44
N VAL A 8 0.92 -10.88 -6.14
CA VAL A 8 0.77 -9.90 -7.22
C VAL A 8 0.47 -8.52 -6.61
N PRO A 9 1.36 -7.52 -6.78
CA PRO A 9 1.08 -6.16 -6.33
C PRO A 9 -0.14 -5.60 -7.08
N HIS A 10 -1.07 -5.00 -6.35
CA HIS A 10 -2.30 -4.45 -6.91
C HIS A 10 -2.71 -3.19 -6.15
N SER A 11 -3.28 -2.22 -6.86
CA SER A 11 -3.77 -0.96 -6.30
C SER A 11 -5.26 -0.81 -6.66
N PRO A 12 -6.18 -1.21 -5.77
CA PRO A 12 -7.61 -1.09 -6.02
C PRO A 12 -8.04 0.38 -6.15
N VAL A 13 -8.69 0.73 -7.26
CA VAL A 13 -9.34 2.03 -7.47
C VAL A 13 -10.83 1.81 -7.66
N ARG A 14 -11.67 2.59 -6.96
CA ARG A 14 -13.13 2.44 -6.96
C ARG A 14 -13.79 3.77 -7.31
N SER A 15 -14.79 3.75 -8.19
CA SER A 15 -15.60 4.92 -8.51
C SER A 15 -16.71 5.12 -7.47
N GLU A 16 -17.22 6.35 -7.38
CA GLU A 16 -18.33 6.70 -6.50
C GLU A 16 -19.57 5.84 -6.77
N GLY A 17 -20.28 5.44 -5.71
CA GLY A 17 -21.49 4.60 -5.79
C GLY A 17 -21.26 3.13 -6.16
N SER A 18 -20.02 2.70 -6.43
CA SER A 18 -19.72 1.31 -6.79
C SER A 18 -19.71 0.38 -5.57
N ILE A 19 -20.11 -0.88 -5.77
CA ILE A 19 -20.07 -1.95 -4.76
C ILE A 19 -19.19 -3.09 -5.28
N GLY A 20 -18.27 -3.58 -4.46
CA GLY A 20 -17.43 -4.72 -4.78
C GLY A 20 -17.31 -5.69 -3.62
N LEU A 21 -17.49 -6.98 -3.90
CA LEU A 21 -17.29 -8.06 -2.93
C LEU A 21 -15.84 -8.55 -3.00
N VAL A 22 -15.16 -8.55 -1.86
CA VAL A 22 -13.80 -9.07 -1.70
C VAL A 22 -13.84 -10.21 -0.69
N ILE A 23 -13.19 -11.33 -1.01
CA ILE A 23 -13.09 -12.50 -0.14
C ILE A 23 -11.61 -12.82 0.01
N GLU A 24 -11.12 -12.76 1.25
CA GLU A 24 -9.73 -13.02 1.61
C GLU A 24 -9.65 -14.04 2.74
N ARG A 25 -8.48 -14.64 2.94
CA ARG A 25 -8.22 -15.58 4.03
C ARG A 25 -7.61 -14.83 5.21
N VAL A 26 -8.17 -15.02 6.41
CA VAL A 26 -7.58 -14.55 7.66
C VAL A 26 -6.19 -15.18 7.86
N ARG A 27 -5.18 -14.34 8.17
CA ARG A 27 -3.79 -14.79 8.39
C ARG A 27 -3.39 -14.92 9.86
N LYS A 28 -4.23 -14.45 10.79
CA LYS A 28 -3.99 -14.53 12.23
C LYS A 28 -3.67 -15.96 12.65
N GLY A 29 -2.60 -16.13 13.44
CA GLY A 29 -2.14 -17.45 13.91
C GLY A 29 -1.25 -18.20 12.91
N THR A 30 -0.85 -17.56 11.81
CA THR A 30 0.16 -18.07 10.87
C THR A 30 1.43 -17.20 10.92
N ASP A 31 2.47 -17.61 10.23
CA ASP A 31 3.72 -16.85 10.01
C ASP A 31 3.64 -15.91 8.78
N TYR A 32 2.47 -15.80 8.15
CA TYR A 32 2.29 -14.97 6.96
C TYR A 32 2.20 -13.48 7.26
N THR A 33 2.74 -12.69 6.34
CA THR A 33 2.67 -11.23 6.36
C THR A 33 1.95 -10.69 5.12
N ASP A 34 1.40 -9.49 5.25
CA ASP A 34 0.97 -8.66 4.13
C ASP A 34 2.00 -7.57 3.86
N GLY A 35 2.01 -7.08 2.62
CA GLY A 35 2.98 -6.10 2.15
C GLY A 35 2.28 -4.91 1.50
N LEU A 36 2.69 -3.71 1.89
CA LEU A 36 2.31 -2.47 1.21
C LEU A 36 3.53 -1.94 0.45
N MET A 37 3.31 -1.46 -0.77
CA MET A 37 4.39 -1.09 -1.69
C MET A 37 4.06 0.21 -2.42
N TRP A 38 5.07 1.04 -2.63
CA TRP A 38 4.99 2.27 -3.40
C TRP A 38 6.03 2.28 -4.50
N PHE A 39 5.64 2.85 -5.65
CA PHE A 39 6.46 2.95 -6.84
C PHE A 39 6.44 4.38 -7.35
N CYS A 40 7.55 4.81 -7.96
CA CYS A 40 7.70 6.15 -8.51
C CYS A 40 6.80 6.32 -9.74
N GLU A 41 5.95 7.35 -9.76
CA GLU A 41 5.08 7.65 -10.91
C GLU A 41 5.82 8.03 -12.19
N LYS A 42 7.07 8.52 -12.09
CA LYS A 42 7.85 8.93 -13.26
C LYS A 42 8.62 7.80 -13.92
N CYS A 43 9.08 6.81 -13.16
CA CYS A 43 9.99 5.78 -13.68
C CYS A 43 9.69 4.35 -13.19
N ASN A 44 8.59 4.17 -12.45
CA ASN A 44 8.14 2.89 -11.88
C ASN A 44 9.15 2.19 -10.96
N ASN A 45 10.16 2.91 -10.46
CA ASN A 45 11.11 2.38 -9.49
C ASN A 45 10.43 2.21 -8.13
N LYS A 46 10.60 1.05 -7.48
CA LYS A 46 10.10 0.82 -6.12
C LYS A 46 10.72 1.84 -5.15
N LEU A 47 9.88 2.55 -4.42
CA LEU A 47 10.26 3.56 -3.45
C LEU A 47 10.35 2.98 -2.05
N TYR A 48 9.30 2.26 -1.67
CA TYR A 48 9.14 1.75 -0.33
C TYR A 48 8.34 0.46 -0.35
N GLU A 49 8.66 -0.45 0.57
CA GLU A 49 7.80 -1.56 0.91
C GLU A 49 7.88 -1.83 2.41
N LYS A 50 6.78 -2.27 3.00
CA LYS A 50 6.74 -2.74 4.37
C LYS A 50 5.89 -3.98 4.48
N TYR A 51 6.43 -5.00 5.13
CA TYR A 51 5.74 -6.24 5.44
C TYR A 51 5.44 -6.32 6.93
N PHE A 52 4.24 -6.76 7.28
CA PHE A 52 3.80 -6.87 8.67
C PHE A 52 2.74 -7.97 8.84
N PRO A 53 2.62 -8.56 10.05
CA PRO A 53 1.50 -9.43 10.38
C PRO A 53 0.20 -8.61 10.35
N LEU A 54 -0.78 -9.05 9.56
CA LEU A 54 -2.06 -8.38 9.43
C LEU A 54 -3.10 -9.00 10.35
N THR A 55 -3.65 -8.19 11.26
CA THR A 55 -4.74 -8.59 12.15
C THR A 55 -6.04 -7.85 11.84
N ASN A 56 -5.97 -6.54 11.55
CA ASN A 56 -7.08 -5.70 11.17
C ASN A 56 -6.65 -4.70 10.10
N ILE A 57 -7.23 -4.80 8.89
CA ILE A 57 -6.89 -3.95 7.74
C ILE A 57 -7.09 -2.46 8.04
N GLU A 58 -8.18 -2.09 8.71
CA GLU A 58 -8.52 -0.67 8.95
C GLU A 58 -7.54 0.00 9.89
N ASN A 59 -6.94 -0.75 10.81
CA ASN A 59 -6.03 -0.21 11.82
C ASN A 59 -4.56 -0.40 11.43
N ASP A 60 -4.20 -1.55 10.87
CA ASP A 60 -2.80 -1.93 10.69
C ASP A 60 -2.18 -1.26 9.45
N PHE A 61 -3.00 -0.81 8.48
CA PHE A 61 -2.51 -0.14 7.28
C PHE A 61 -2.19 1.34 7.51
N LEU A 62 -3.00 2.03 8.32
CA LEU A 62 -2.90 3.49 8.51
C LEU A 62 -1.50 3.94 8.99
N PRO A 63 -0.87 3.31 9.99
CA PRO A 63 0.48 3.71 10.43
C PRO A 63 1.54 3.55 9.34
N VAL A 64 1.34 2.63 8.38
CA VAL A 64 2.26 2.46 7.25
C VAL A 64 2.06 3.57 6.22
N PHE A 65 0.80 3.96 5.97
CA PHE A 65 0.47 5.09 5.11
C PHE A 65 1.02 6.39 5.68
N GLU A 66 0.76 6.68 6.96
CA GLU A 66 1.27 7.86 7.65
C GLU A 66 2.80 7.94 7.58
N LEU A 67 3.50 6.84 7.85
CA LEU A 67 4.97 6.80 7.75
C LEU A 67 5.44 7.15 6.34
N TYR A 68 4.80 6.59 5.30
CA TYR A 68 5.17 6.88 3.91
C TYR A 68 4.88 8.34 3.54
N TYR A 69 3.66 8.81 3.75
CA TYR A 69 3.24 10.15 3.30
C TYR A 69 3.94 11.28 4.08
N ASN A 70 4.28 11.08 5.36
CA ASN A 70 4.98 12.08 6.16
C ASN A 70 6.53 12.02 6.02
N SER A 71 7.09 11.10 5.22
CA SER A 71 8.54 11.01 4.98
C SER A 71 8.92 11.42 3.55
N GLU A 72 9.46 12.62 3.40
CA GLU A 72 10.00 13.08 2.11
C GLU A 72 11.13 12.20 1.61
N GLU A 73 11.99 11.69 2.50
CA GLU A 73 13.09 10.80 2.15
C GLU A 73 12.57 9.53 1.47
N ILE A 74 11.54 8.89 2.04
CA ILE A 74 10.97 7.64 1.52
C ILE A 74 10.15 7.89 0.24
N ARG A 75 9.54 9.07 0.11
CA ARG A 75 8.82 9.50 -1.10
C ARG A 75 9.73 9.96 -2.24
N THR A 76 11.00 10.24 -1.96
CA THR A 76 11.95 10.72 -2.97
C THR A 76 12.59 9.55 -3.71
N CYS A 77 12.38 9.50 -5.02
CA CYS A 77 12.94 8.45 -5.85
C CYS A 77 14.45 8.59 -5.99
N LYS A 78 15.21 7.66 -5.38
CA LYS A 78 16.68 7.62 -5.49
C LYS A 78 17.20 7.40 -6.92
N LYS A 79 16.34 6.94 -7.85
CA LYS A 79 16.71 6.69 -9.25
C LYS A 79 16.56 7.91 -10.15
N CYS A 80 15.54 8.74 -9.95
CA CYS A 80 15.24 9.87 -10.86
C CYS A 80 15.09 11.22 -10.16
N GLY A 81 15.21 11.27 -8.83
CA GLY A 81 15.08 12.49 -8.04
C GLY A 81 13.64 12.99 -7.85
N TYR A 82 12.65 12.38 -8.49
CA TYR A 82 11.24 12.79 -8.33
C TYR A 82 10.72 12.44 -6.93
N THR A 83 10.19 13.44 -6.23
CA THR A 83 9.50 13.27 -4.95
C THR A 83 8.01 13.14 -5.19
N MET A 84 7.43 12.05 -4.70
CA MET A 84 5.98 11.79 -4.82
C MET A 84 5.17 12.80 -4.02
N GLU A 85 3.98 13.18 -4.50
CA GLU A 85 3.03 14.00 -3.75
C GLU A 85 2.55 13.31 -2.46
N THR A 86 2.03 14.10 -1.52
CA THR A 86 1.39 13.59 -0.30
C THR A 86 -0.10 13.39 -0.49
N ASP A 87 -0.72 12.63 0.42
CA ASP A 87 -2.17 12.47 0.48
C ASP A 87 -2.69 13.04 1.80
N ALA A 88 -3.53 14.07 1.71
CA ALA A 88 -4.06 14.81 2.85
C ALA A 88 -4.82 13.92 3.86
N ARG A 89 -5.28 12.74 3.45
CA ARG A 89 -5.94 11.76 4.34
C ARG A 89 -4.98 11.13 5.35
N PHE A 90 -3.67 11.18 5.09
CA PHE A 90 -2.65 10.46 5.86
C PHE A 90 -1.49 11.38 6.28
N THR A 91 -1.66 12.69 6.14
CA THR A 91 -0.73 13.72 6.65
C THR A 91 -1.40 14.50 7.75
N ASN A 92 -0.66 14.77 8.83
CA ASN A 92 -1.12 15.58 9.96
C ASN A 92 -0.84 17.08 9.73
#